data_AF-A0A370TY20-F1
#
_entry.id   AF-A0A370TY20-F1
#
_cell.length_a   1.000
_cell.length_b   1.000
_cell.length_c   1.000
_cell.angle_alpha   90.00
_cell.angle_beta   90.00
_cell.angle_gamma   90.00
#
_symmetry.space_group_name_H-M   'P 1'
#
loop_
_entity.id
_entity.type
_entity.pdbx_description
1 polymer ?
#
loop_
_entity_poly.entity_id
_entity_poly.type
_entity_poly.pdbx_seq_one_letter_code
_entity_poly.pdbx_strand_id
1 'polypeptide(L)'
;MSSNQVQHSDFEDFDAHNAGHQRRAPVSGPAESVRLGLTTLALLSAIVIVGTAGDTLATFNSTHLGDEYMLPLWPKDFDLRPTTALVVCGAIITITSAVSLAVSVSLARNKPLIQSSVAFLAPGVCLIAGLIGTSFFYGVNSSNTVSSIQSWSCQWSSIPMDAKPHWGTLCKESKAALYLMVMMIPLQVLVLGAAALGAVSQTKQPVVVERKGSPAMS
;
A
#
# COMPACT_ATOMS: atom_id res chain seq x y z
N MET A 1 -1.13 -55.67 -63.80
CA MET A 1 0.25 -56.08 -63.46
C MET A 1 1.11 -54.82 -63.54
N SER A 2 1.85 -54.34 -62.55
CA SER A 2 2.28 -54.90 -61.26
C SER A 2 2.62 -53.75 -60.28
N SER A 3 2.80 -54.11 -59.01
CA SER A 3 2.79 -53.32 -57.77
C SER A 3 3.92 -52.31 -57.47
N ASN A 4 3.60 -51.39 -56.56
CA ASN A 4 4.36 -50.79 -55.43
C ASN A 4 5.90 -50.77 -55.44
N GLN A 5 6.47 -49.63 -55.03
CA GLN A 5 7.20 -49.52 -53.75
C GLN A 5 7.18 -48.09 -53.21
N VAL A 6 6.99 -48.01 -51.89
CA VAL A 6 7.09 -46.85 -51.00
C VAL A 6 8.56 -46.53 -50.79
N GLN A 7 8.94 -45.25 -50.74
CA GLN A 7 10.06 -44.82 -49.89
C GLN A 7 9.74 -43.51 -49.18
N HIS A 8 9.79 -43.64 -47.86
CA HIS A 8 9.68 -42.68 -46.78
C HIS A 8 11.00 -41.91 -46.67
N SER A 9 10.95 -40.60 -46.49
CA SER A 9 12.07 -39.77 -46.02
C SER A 9 11.38 -38.58 -45.32
N ASP A 10 10.95 -38.71 -44.07
CA ASP A 10 11.76 -38.47 -42.87
C ASP A 10 12.94 -37.55 -43.13
N PHE A 11 12.64 -36.27 -43.23
CA PHE A 11 13.60 -35.20 -42.96
C PHE A 11 13.00 -34.27 -41.92
N GLU A 12 13.32 -34.61 -40.67
CA GLU A 12 13.49 -33.75 -39.50
C GLU A 12 12.62 -32.49 -39.43
N ASP A 13 11.50 -32.69 -38.74
CA ASP A 13 10.85 -31.77 -37.82
C ASP A 13 11.87 -30.82 -37.13
N PHE A 14 12.07 -29.63 -37.69
CA PHE A 14 12.68 -28.53 -36.95
C PHE A 14 11.56 -27.70 -36.32
N ASP A 15 11.18 -28.18 -35.15
CA ASP A 15 10.30 -27.56 -34.17
C ASP A 15 10.80 -26.14 -33.85
N ALA A 16 10.32 -25.14 -34.60
CA ALA A 16 10.42 -23.74 -34.20
C ALA A 16 9.33 -23.44 -33.15
N HIS A 17 9.41 -24.17 -32.03
CA HIS A 17 8.70 -23.86 -30.82
C HIS A 17 9.25 -22.55 -30.25
N ASN A 18 8.37 -21.56 -30.07
CA ASN A 18 8.55 -20.36 -29.25
C ASN A 18 9.57 -19.31 -29.73
N ALA A 19 9.13 -18.34 -30.52
CA ALA A 19 9.61 -16.96 -30.35
C ALA A 19 8.63 -15.93 -30.91
N GLY A 20 7.96 -15.20 -30.02
CA GLY A 20 7.73 -13.77 -30.28
C GLY A 20 6.36 -13.34 -30.79
N HIS A 21 5.28 -14.09 -30.56
CA HIS A 21 4.03 -13.37 -30.30
C HIS A 21 4.11 -12.81 -28.89
N GLN A 22 4.83 -11.68 -28.76
CA GLN A 22 4.57 -10.73 -27.68
C GLN A 22 3.11 -10.34 -27.81
N ARG A 23 2.23 -11.13 -27.17
CA ARG A 23 0.90 -10.68 -26.81
C ARG A 23 1.14 -9.37 -26.11
N ARG A 24 0.74 -8.27 -26.76
CA ARG A 24 0.45 -7.02 -26.08
C ARG A 24 -0.26 -7.42 -24.79
N ALA A 25 0.39 -7.14 -23.65
CA ALA A 25 -0.26 -7.29 -22.37
C ALA A 25 -1.64 -6.64 -22.52
N PRO A 26 -2.75 -7.36 -22.27
CA PRO A 26 -4.06 -6.76 -22.43
C PRO A 26 -4.06 -5.50 -21.58
N VAL A 27 -4.44 -4.39 -22.23
CA VAL A 27 -4.68 -3.10 -21.60
C VAL A 27 -5.28 -3.35 -20.23
N SER A 28 -4.59 -2.87 -19.19
CA SER A 28 -4.96 -3.09 -17.80
C SER A 28 -6.46 -2.89 -17.64
N GLY A 29 -7.16 -3.95 -17.23
CA GLY A 29 -8.61 -3.85 -16.99
C GLY A 29 -8.87 -2.66 -16.05
N PRO A 30 -10.02 -1.97 -16.18
CA PRO A 30 -10.29 -0.76 -15.40
C PRO A 30 -10.12 -0.97 -13.88
N ALA A 31 -10.38 -2.18 -13.38
CA ALA A 31 -10.14 -2.57 -11.99
C ALA A 31 -8.66 -2.54 -11.57
N GLU A 32 -7.71 -2.94 -12.43
CA GLU A 32 -6.28 -2.91 -12.11
C GLU A 32 -5.75 -1.47 -12.12
N SER A 33 -6.17 -0.67 -13.09
CA SER A 33 -5.82 0.76 -13.14
C SER A 33 -6.34 1.51 -11.89
N VAL A 34 -7.57 1.23 -11.48
CA VAL A 34 -8.16 1.79 -10.25
C VAL A 34 -7.40 1.32 -9.01
N ARG A 35 -7.08 0.02 -8.93
CA ARG A 35 -6.29 -0.54 -7.82
C ARG A 35 -4.91 0.11 -7.71
N LEU A 36 -4.21 0.29 -8.83
CA LEU A 36 -2.92 0.97 -8.88
C LEU A 36 -3.04 2.44 -8.47
N GLY A 37 -4.07 3.14 -8.95
CA GLY A 37 -4.37 4.51 -8.53
C GLY A 37 -4.59 4.62 -7.02
N LEU A 38 -5.45 3.77 -6.46
CA LEU A 38 -5.73 3.75 -5.02
C LEU A 38 -4.49 3.40 -4.17
N THR A 39 -3.65 2.46 -4.63
CA THR A 39 -2.40 2.12 -3.93
C THR A 39 -1.34 3.22 -4.01
N THR A 40 -1.25 3.95 -5.13
CA THR A 40 -0.40 5.15 -5.20
C THR A 40 -0.87 6.24 -4.26
N LEU A 41 -2.19 6.48 -4.18
CA LEU A 41 -2.76 7.42 -3.23
C LEU A 41 -2.45 7.01 -1.79
N ALA A 42 -2.58 5.72 -1.46
CA ALA A 42 -2.24 5.17 -0.15
C ALA A 42 -0.76 5.39 0.20
N LEU A 43 0.14 5.17 -0.76
CA LEU A 43 1.57 5.40 -0.58
C LEU A 43 1.85 6.87 -0.26
N LEU A 44 1.30 7.80 -1.05
CA LEU A 44 1.51 9.23 -0.85
C LEU A 44 1.00 9.70 0.51
N SER A 45 -0.20 9.28 0.90
CA SER A 45 -0.72 9.59 2.23
C SER A 45 0.11 8.99 3.36
N ALA A 46 0.64 7.77 3.19
CA ALA A 46 1.47 7.13 4.20
C ALA A 46 2.79 7.88 4.41
N ILE A 47 3.41 8.37 3.32
CA ILE A 47 4.59 9.23 3.39
C ILE A 47 4.29 10.51 4.16
N VAL A 48 3.13 11.15 3.90
CA VAL A 48 2.72 12.35 4.64
C VAL A 48 2.53 12.05 6.12
N ILE A 49 1.87 10.94 6.47
CA ILE A 49 1.70 10.51 7.87
C ILE A 49 3.05 10.35 8.57
N VAL A 50 4.00 9.63 7.95
CA VAL A 50 5.33 9.40 8.52
C VAL A 50 6.10 10.72 8.63
N GLY A 51 5.99 11.60 7.64
CA GLY A 51 6.63 12.91 7.65
C GLY A 51 6.14 13.79 8.79
N THR A 52 4.82 13.97 8.93
CA THR A 52 4.25 14.84 9.96
C THR A 52 4.35 14.23 11.36
N ALA A 53 4.14 12.92 11.52
CA ALA A 53 4.34 12.26 12.80
C ALA A 53 5.83 12.19 13.19
N GLY A 54 6.72 12.09 12.20
CA GLY A 54 8.17 12.12 12.38
C GLY A 54 8.68 13.49 12.84
N ASP A 55 8.25 14.58 12.20
CA ASP A 55 8.66 15.94 12.59
C ASP A 55 8.19 16.30 14.00
N THR A 56 6.93 15.97 14.33
CA THR A 56 6.40 16.19 15.69
C THR A 56 7.19 15.42 16.75
N LEU A 57 7.57 14.16 16.48
CA LEU A 57 8.40 13.35 17.38
C LEU A 57 9.84 13.86 17.49
N ALA A 58 10.44 14.31 16.38
CA ALA A 58 11.76 14.91 16.37
C ALA A 58 11.81 16.24 17.13
N THR A 59 10.76 17.06 16.99
CA THR A 59 10.61 18.30 17.74
C THR A 59 10.44 18.02 19.23
N PHE A 60 9.64 17.01 19.61
CA PHE A 60 9.56 16.57 21.01
C PHE A 60 10.93 16.17 21.54
N ASN A 61 11.66 15.28 20.85
CA ASN A 61 12.95 14.78 21.32
C ASN A 61 14.03 15.88 21.42
N SER A 62 13.96 16.92 20.59
CA SER A 62 14.91 18.04 20.61
C SER A 62 14.57 19.14 21.63
N THR A 63 13.31 19.23 22.06
CA THR A 63 12.84 20.27 23.01
C THR A 63 12.50 19.70 24.39
N HIS A 64 12.49 18.38 24.52
CA HIS A 64 12.33 17.69 25.79
C HIS A 64 13.59 17.86 26.64
N LEU A 65 13.42 18.50 27.79
CA LEU A 65 14.44 18.65 28.83
C LEU A 65 14.14 17.60 29.91
N GLY A 66 15.16 16.87 30.36
CA GLY A 66 15.01 15.84 31.38
C GLY A 66 14.55 16.39 32.73
N ASP A 67 14.15 15.49 33.63
CA ASP A 67 13.59 15.82 34.96
C ASP A 67 14.50 16.68 35.86
N GLU A 68 15.79 16.77 35.50
CA GLU A 68 16.83 17.57 36.16
C GLU A 68 16.57 19.10 36.02
N TYR A 69 15.80 19.51 35.01
CA TYR A 69 15.56 20.93 34.69
C TYR A 69 14.19 21.39 35.20
N MET A 70 14.16 22.48 35.97
CA MET A 70 12.93 23.02 36.59
C MET A 70 11.96 23.73 35.63
N LEU A 71 12.25 23.76 34.33
CA LEU A 71 11.37 24.33 33.29
C LEU A 71 11.03 23.28 32.22
N PRO A 72 10.33 22.18 32.57
CA PRO A 72 9.90 21.22 31.58
C PRO A 72 8.82 21.85 30.70
N LEU A 73 9.14 22.03 29.42
CA LEU A 73 8.20 22.54 28.41
C LEU A 73 7.05 21.56 28.13
N TRP A 74 7.29 20.28 28.45
CA TRP A 74 6.37 19.17 28.28
C TRP A 74 5.98 18.59 29.64
N PRO A 75 4.75 18.06 29.82
CA PRO A 75 4.35 17.36 31.04
C PRO A 75 5.25 16.15 31.34
N LYS A 76 5.44 15.80 32.62
CA LYS A 76 6.22 14.62 33.03
C LYS A 76 5.56 13.30 32.62
N ASP A 77 4.24 13.22 32.76
CA ASP A 77 3.44 12.09 32.30
C ASP A 77 3.00 12.35 30.85
N PHE A 78 3.83 11.91 29.91
CA PHE A 78 3.61 12.15 28.49
C PHE A 78 3.50 10.86 27.68
N ASP A 79 2.36 10.67 27.02
CA ASP A 79 2.08 9.46 26.27
C ASP A 79 2.56 9.58 24.81
N LEU A 80 3.74 9.02 24.53
CA LEU A 80 4.34 8.96 23.19
C LEU A 80 3.84 7.78 22.35
N ARG A 81 3.24 6.78 23.00
CA ARG A 81 2.76 5.53 22.39
C ARG A 81 1.85 5.74 21.17
N PRO A 82 0.90 6.70 21.16
CA PRO A 82 0.06 6.94 19.99
C PRO A 82 0.85 7.48 18.79
N THR A 83 1.78 8.41 19.02
CA THR A 83 2.60 9.00 17.95
C THR A 83 3.61 8.00 17.40
N THR A 84 4.25 7.22 18.25
CA THR A 84 5.18 6.17 17.80
C THR A 84 4.45 5.07 17.02
N ALA A 85 3.24 4.68 17.44
CA ALA A 85 2.41 3.75 16.69
C ALA A 85 2.06 4.28 15.29
N LEU A 86 1.72 5.58 15.16
CA LEU A 86 1.46 6.22 13.87
C LEU A 86 2.68 6.17 12.94
N VAL A 87 3.87 6.52 13.46
CA VAL A 87 5.12 6.51 12.67
C VAL A 87 5.42 5.08 12.20
N VAL A 88 5.36 4.10 13.10
CA VAL A 88 5.68 2.70 12.78
C VAL A 88 4.67 2.12 11.78
N CYS A 89 3.37 2.30 12.02
CA CYS A 89 2.34 1.79 11.12
C CYS A 89 2.37 2.51 9.76
N GLY A 90 2.58 3.83 9.74
CA GLY A 90 2.76 4.59 8.51
C GLY A 90 3.97 4.12 7.69
N ALA A 91 5.08 3.79 8.35
CA ALA A 91 6.27 3.26 7.69
C ALA A 91 6.00 1.87 7.08
N ILE A 92 5.30 0.99 7.80
CA ILE A 92 4.89 -0.33 7.29
C ILE A 92 4.00 -0.16 6.05
N ILE A 93 3.01 0.74 6.08
CA ILE A 93 2.12 1.01 4.95
C ILE A 93 2.91 1.56 3.75
N THR A 94 3.87 2.46 4.00
CA THR A 94 4.73 3.04 2.97
C THR A 94 5.55 1.97 2.27
N ILE A 95 6.27 1.14 3.02
CA ILE A 95 7.11 0.07 2.47
C ILE A 95 6.25 -0.95 1.73
N THR A 96 5.15 -1.39 2.33
CA THR A 96 4.26 -2.40 1.74
C THR A 96 3.62 -1.91 0.45
N SER A 97 3.17 -0.65 0.41
CA SER A 97 2.58 -0.04 -0.79
C SER A 97 3.62 0.16 -1.89
N ALA A 98 4.84 0.60 -1.54
CA ALA A 98 5.94 0.75 -2.50
C ALA A 98 6.35 -0.60 -3.11
N VAL A 99 6.47 -1.65 -2.30
CA VAL A 99 6.75 -3.01 -2.77
C VAL A 99 5.61 -3.51 -3.67
N SER A 100 4.35 -3.28 -3.30
CA SER A 100 3.21 -3.68 -4.13
C SER A 100 3.25 -3.04 -5.52
N LEU A 101 3.54 -1.74 -5.60
CA LEU A 101 3.69 -1.03 -6.87
C LEU A 101 4.91 -1.53 -7.67
N ALA A 102 6.05 -1.75 -7.01
CA ALA A 102 7.24 -2.27 -7.66
C ALA A 102 6.99 -3.67 -8.27
N VAL A 103 6.30 -4.55 -7.54
CA VAL A 103 5.89 -5.87 -8.05
C VAL A 103 4.93 -5.72 -9.23
N SER A 104 3.93 -4.84 -9.13
CA SER A 104 2.99 -4.60 -10.22
C SER A 104 3.66 -4.07 -11.49
N VAL A 105 4.70 -3.25 -11.39
CA VAL A 105 5.44 -2.72 -12.55
C VAL A 105 6.44 -3.75 -13.11
N SER A 106 7.15 -4.47 -12.23
CA SER A 106 8.29 -5.30 -12.61
C SER A 106 7.90 -6.75 -12.97
N LEU A 107 6.95 -7.35 -12.24
CA LEU A 107 6.58 -8.76 -12.39
C LEU A 107 5.43 -9.03 -13.36
N ALA A 108 4.82 -7.98 -13.94
CA ALA A 108 3.69 -8.07 -14.87
C ALA A 108 3.93 -8.99 -16.09
N ARG A 109 5.19 -9.34 -16.39
CA ARG A 109 5.54 -10.22 -17.53
C ARG A 109 5.77 -11.69 -17.18
N ASN A 110 6.18 -12.03 -15.95
CA ASN A 110 6.79 -13.35 -15.71
C ASN A 110 6.08 -14.22 -14.66
N LYS A 111 5.29 -13.67 -13.72
CA LYS A 111 4.71 -14.46 -12.60
C LYS A 111 3.32 -13.95 -12.13
N PRO A 112 2.22 -14.33 -12.82
CA PRO A 112 0.87 -13.85 -12.50
C PRO A 112 0.35 -14.29 -11.13
N LEU A 113 0.79 -15.47 -10.63
CA LEU A 113 0.45 -15.96 -9.28
C LEU A 113 0.95 -15.04 -8.17
N ILE A 114 2.17 -14.50 -8.31
CA ILE A 114 2.76 -13.60 -7.31
C ILE A 114 2.04 -12.26 -7.33
N GLN A 115 1.73 -11.74 -8.52
CA GLN A 115 0.97 -10.50 -8.67
C GLN A 115 -0.42 -10.61 -8.02
N SER A 116 -1.13 -11.71 -8.25
CA SER A 116 -2.43 -11.94 -7.62
C SER A 116 -2.32 -12.06 -6.10
N SER A 117 -1.30 -12.73 -5.58
CA SER A 117 -1.08 -12.84 -4.13
C SER A 117 -0.78 -11.48 -3.49
N VAL A 118 0.14 -10.71 -4.08
CA VAL A 118 0.49 -9.36 -3.62
C VAL A 118 -0.71 -8.40 -3.70
N ALA A 119 -1.64 -8.62 -4.63
CA ALA A 119 -2.83 -7.80 -4.77
C ALA A 119 -3.79 -7.84 -3.58
N PHE A 120 -3.79 -8.94 -2.81
CA PHE A 120 -4.60 -9.10 -1.60
C PHE A 120 -3.78 -8.95 -0.32
N LEU A 121 -2.56 -9.50 -0.29
CA LEU A 121 -1.72 -9.48 0.91
C LEU A 121 -1.28 -8.06 1.28
N ALA A 122 -0.83 -7.27 0.31
CA ALA A 122 -0.34 -5.92 0.57
C ALA A 122 -1.41 -5.01 1.21
N PRO A 123 -2.60 -4.84 0.63
CA PRO A 123 -3.64 -4.01 1.26
C PRO A 123 -4.18 -4.63 2.56
N GLY A 124 -4.14 -5.97 2.73
CA GLY A 124 -4.47 -6.62 3.99
C GLY A 124 -3.53 -6.22 5.13
N VAL A 125 -2.21 -6.25 4.89
CA VAL A 125 -1.20 -5.78 5.86
C VAL A 125 -1.40 -4.29 6.17
N CYS A 126 -1.62 -3.47 5.13
CA CYS A 126 -1.86 -2.03 5.33
C CYS A 126 -3.14 -1.75 6.13
N LEU A 127 -4.21 -2.55 5.94
CA LEU A 127 -5.45 -2.43 6.69
C LEU A 127 -5.24 -2.76 8.16
N ILE A 128 -4.53 -3.84 8.46
CA ILE A 128 -4.20 -4.23 9.83
C ILE A 128 -3.35 -3.15 10.51
N ALA A 129 -2.32 -2.63 9.82
CA ALA A 129 -1.51 -1.52 10.33
C ALA A 129 -2.36 -0.26 10.58
N GLY A 130 -3.29 0.06 9.67
CA GLY A 130 -4.26 1.15 9.80
C GLY A 130 -5.13 1.03 11.06
N LEU A 131 -5.69 -0.17 11.28
CA LEU A 131 -6.48 -0.49 12.46
C LEU A 131 -5.66 -0.37 13.74
N ILE A 132 -4.48 -0.98 13.79
CA ILE A 132 -3.59 -0.91 14.96
C ILE A 132 -3.27 0.54 15.29
N GLY A 133 -2.79 1.34 14.33
CA GLY A 133 -2.44 2.74 14.58
C GLY A 133 -3.64 3.57 15.06
N THR A 134 -4.82 3.36 14.48
CA THR A 134 -6.06 4.03 14.91
C THR A 134 -6.50 3.59 16.31
N SER A 135 -6.42 2.29 16.60
CA SER A 135 -6.78 1.72 17.90
C SER A 135 -5.83 2.15 19.02
N PHE A 136 -4.53 2.27 18.76
CA PHE A 136 -3.60 2.81 19.76
C PHE A 136 -3.96 4.25 20.10
N PHE A 137 -4.32 5.06 19.10
CA PHE A 137 -4.74 6.42 19.34
C PHE A 137 -6.03 6.49 20.17
N TYR A 138 -7.12 5.83 19.75
CA TYR A 138 -8.39 5.93 20.48
C TYR A 138 -8.48 5.07 21.74
N GLY A 139 -7.75 3.95 21.79
CA GLY A 139 -7.78 3.00 22.91
C GLY A 139 -6.83 3.37 24.05
N VAL A 140 -5.63 3.89 23.76
CA VAL A 140 -4.69 4.32 24.80
C VAL A 140 -5.01 5.75 25.27
N ASN A 141 -5.54 6.61 24.39
CA ASN A 141 -6.00 7.95 24.76
C ASN A 141 -7.38 7.94 25.50
N SER A 142 -7.85 6.80 25.98
CA SER A 142 -9.03 6.72 26.86
C SER A 142 -8.73 7.17 28.30
N SER A 143 -7.44 7.34 28.67
CA SER A 143 -7.08 7.87 29.98
C SER A 143 -7.08 9.39 29.97
N ASN A 144 -8.02 10.02 30.68
CA ASN A 144 -8.16 11.48 30.79
C ASN A 144 -7.04 12.15 31.62
N THR A 145 -6.05 11.39 32.09
CA THR A 145 -5.03 11.86 33.02
C THR A 145 -3.66 12.09 32.39
N VAL A 146 -3.42 11.64 31.15
CA VAL A 146 -2.10 11.74 30.50
C VAL A 146 -2.21 12.58 29.23
N SER A 147 -1.32 13.56 29.07
CA SER A 147 -1.29 14.41 27.88
C SER A 147 -0.50 13.72 26.77
N SER A 148 -0.98 13.82 25.53
CA SER A 148 -0.28 13.36 24.32
C SER A 148 0.30 14.55 23.54
N ILE A 149 1.21 14.28 22.59
CA ILE A 149 1.77 15.31 21.69
C ILE A 149 0.67 16.15 21.06
N GLN A 150 -0.42 15.53 20.62
CA GLN A 150 -1.51 16.24 19.95
C GLN A 150 -2.30 17.10 20.94
N SER A 151 -2.76 16.55 22.07
CA SER A 151 -3.61 17.32 22.99
C SER A 151 -2.85 18.51 23.58
N TRP A 152 -1.58 18.31 23.95
CA TRP A 152 -0.72 19.36 24.47
C TRP A 152 -0.42 20.43 23.42
N SER A 153 0.05 20.05 22.23
CA SER A 153 0.38 21.04 21.19
C SER A 153 -0.84 21.83 20.72
N CYS A 154 -2.02 21.22 20.69
CA CYS A 154 -3.24 21.91 20.35
C CYS A 154 -3.75 22.84 21.46
N GLN A 155 -3.58 22.47 22.74
CA GLN A 155 -3.93 23.34 23.87
C GLN A 155 -3.12 24.65 23.85
N TRP A 156 -1.84 24.56 23.50
CA TRP A 156 -0.94 25.71 23.44
C TRP A 156 -0.82 26.34 22.04
N SER A 157 -1.66 25.93 21.09
CA SER A 157 -1.59 26.37 19.69
C SER A 157 -1.79 27.87 19.47
N SER A 158 -2.44 28.56 20.41
CA SER A 158 -2.66 30.01 20.39
C SER A 158 -1.46 30.82 20.87
N ILE A 159 -0.45 30.19 21.47
CA ILE A 159 0.76 30.89 21.92
C ILE A 159 1.79 30.91 20.78
N PRO A 160 2.07 32.08 20.19
CA PRO A 160 3.12 32.20 19.19
C PRO A 160 4.49 32.01 19.86
N MET A 161 5.33 31.18 19.25
CA MET A 161 6.71 30.95 19.67
C MET A 161 7.64 31.34 18.52
N ASP A 162 8.66 32.16 18.79
CA ASP A 162 9.68 32.55 17.82
C ASP A 162 10.76 31.48 17.63
N ALA A 163 10.82 30.50 18.54
CA ALA A 163 11.71 29.35 18.51
C ALA A 163 10.90 28.04 18.57
N LYS A 164 11.51 26.92 18.15
CA LYS A 164 10.86 25.61 18.28
C LYS A 164 10.57 25.32 19.77
N PRO A 165 9.42 24.71 20.11
CA PRO A 165 8.39 24.16 19.22
C PRO A 165 7.32 25.18 18.79
N HIS A 166 6.96 25.17 17.50
CA HIS A 166 5.85 25.96 16.97
C HIS A 166 4.52 25.22 17.20
N TRP A 167 3.87 25.45 18.35
CA TRP A 167 2.68 24.71 18.81
C TRP A 167 1.55 24.64 17.77
N GLY A 168 1.25 25.74 17.09
CA GLY A 168 0.22 25.79 16.06
C GLY A 168 0.51 24.88 14.86
N THR A 169 1.77 24.78 14.44
CA THR A 169 2.19 23.88 13.36
C THR A 169 2.14 22.43 13.81
N LEU A 170 2.69 22.12 15.00
CA LEU A 170 2.67 20.77 15.57
C LEU A 170 1.24 20.22 15.75
N CYS A 171 0.30 21.08 16.18
CA CYS A 171 -1.11 20.70 16.30
C CYS A 171 -1.72 20.33 14.94
N LYS A 172 -1.43 21.10 13.88
CA LYS A 172 -1.95 20.82 12.54
C LYS A 172 -1.35 19.55 11.95
N GLU A 173 -0.04 19.35 12.12
CA GLU A 173 0.67 18.18 11.63
C GLU A 173 0.21 16.88 12.31
N SER A 174 0.10 16.88 13.65
CA SER A 174 -0.40 15.73 14.40
C SER A 174 -1.85 15.39 14.05
N LYS A 175 -2.70 16.40 13.90
CA LYS A 175 -4.10 16.23 13.47
C LYS A 175 -4.19 15.69 12.03
N ALA A 176 -3.35 16.18 11.12
CA ALA A 176 -3.29 15.69 9.75
C ALA A 176 -2.84 14.22 9.69
N ALA A 177 -1.80 13.85 10.43
CA ALA A 177 -1.31 12.46 10.51
C ALA A 177 -2.43 11.50 10.93
N LEU A 178 -3.20 11.88 11.96
CA LEU A 178 -4.30 11.08 12.47
C LEU A 178 -5.46 10.93 11.50
N TYR A 179 -5.92 12.03 10.90
CA TYR A 179 -7.01 11.94 9.92
C TYR A 179 -6.62 11.10 8.72
N LEU A 180 -5.39 11.25 8.22
CA LEU A 180 -4.90 10.44 7.12
C LEU A 180 -4.82 8.95 7.52
N MET A 181 -4.38 8.64 8.74
CA MET A 181 -4.34 7.26 9.23
C MET A 181 -5.74 6.64 9.34
N VAL A 182 -6.73 7.39 9.83
CA VAL A 182 -8.13 6.92 9.89
C VAL A 182 -8.68 6.70 8.48
N MET A 183 -8.39 7.61 7.54
CA MET A 183 -8.82 7.51 6.15
C MET A 183 -8.09 6.39 5.37
N MET A 184 -6.98 5.84 5.88
CA MET A 184 -6.37 4.64 5.30
C MET A 184 -7.28 3.43 5.38
N ILE A 185 -8.08 3.28 6.43
CA ILE A 185 -8.95 2.10 6.59
C ILE A 185 -9.94 1.96 5.41
N PRO A 186 -10.79 2.95 5.09
CA PRO A 186 -11.69 2.84 3.94
C PRO A 186 -10.91 2.75 2.62
N LEU A 187 -9.76 3.41 2.50
CA LEU A 187 -8.94 3.32 1.29
C LEU A 187 -8.45 1.89 1.03
N GLN A 188 -7.95 1.19 2.06
CA GLN A 188 -7.49 -0.20 1.91
C GLN A 188 -8.66 -1.15 1.58
N VAL A 189 -9.86 -0.90 2.12
CA VAL A 189 -11.07 -1.64 1.74
C VAL A 189 -11.40 -1.45 0.24
N LEU A 190 -11.27 -0.22 -0.28
CA LEU A 190 -11.45 0.05 -1.71
C LEU A 190 -10.40 -0.66 -2.57
N VAL A 191 -9.13 -0.69 -2.14
CA VAL A 191 -8.06 -1.43 -2.84
C VAL A 191 -8.38 -2.93 -2.90
N LEU A 192 -8.78 -3.53 -1.77
CA LEU A 192 -9.19 -4.94 -1.70
C LEU A 192 -10.41 -5.23 -2.58
N GLY A 193 -11.41 -4.34 -2.56
CA GLY A 193 -12.59 -4.44 -3.41
C GLY A 193 -12.24 -4.41 -4.90
N ALA A 194 -11.37 -3.49 -5.32
CA ALA A 194 -10.88 -3.42 -6.70
C ALA A 194 -10.13 -4.71 -7.11
N ALA A 195 -9.29 -5.26 -6.22
CA ALA A 195 -8.59 -6.53 -6.46
C ALA A 195 -9.57 -7.71 -6.62
N ALA A 196 -10.58 -7.80 -5.74
CA ALA A 196 -11.60 -8.84 -5.80
C ALA A 196 -12.45 -8.77 -7.07
N LEU A 197 -12.88 -7.57 -7.47
CA LEU A 197 -13.61 -7.36 -8.72
C LEU A 197 -12.77 -7.76 -9.93
N GLY A 198 -11.48 -7.37 -9.95
CA GLY A 198 -10.54 -7.81 -10.98
C GLY A 198 -10.44 -9.33 -11.08
N ALA A 199 -10.30 -10.03 -9.94
CA ALA A 199 -10.21 -11.49 -9.91
C ALA A 199 -11.49 -12.17 -10.40
N VAL A 200 -12.67 -11.72 -9.96
CA VAL A 200 -13.97 -12.29 -10.38
C VAL A 200 -14.23 -12.08 -11.87
N SER A 201 -13.85 -10.92 -12.43
CA SER A 201 -13.98 -10.64 -13.86
C SER A 201 -13.14 -11.57 -14.73
N GLN A 202 -11.97 -12.03 -14.25
CA GLN A 202 -11.15 -13.01 -14.95
C GLN A 202 -11.83 -14.39 -14.97
N THR A 203 -12.43 -14.82 -13.86
CA THR A 203 -13.12 -16.12 -13.78
C THR A 203 -14.34 -16.20 -14.69
N LYS A 204 -14.98 -15.06 -14.98
CA LYS A 204 -16.19 -15.01 -15.84
C LYS A 204 -15.88 -14.95 -17.34
N GLN A 205 -14.61 -14.83 -17.76
CA GLN A 205 -14.29 -14.85 -19.18
C GLN A 205 -14.43 -16.27 -19.73
N PRO A 206 -15.33 -16.52 -20.70
CA PRO A 206 -15.42 -17.83 -21.32
C PRO A 206 -14.11 -18.12 -22.03
N VAL A 207 -13.53 -19.29 -21.76
CA VAL A 207 -12.41 -19.83 -22.53
C VAL A 207 -12.88 -19.94 -23.98
N VAL A 208 -12.48 -19.00 -24.84
CA VAL A 208 -12.67 -19.13 -26.29
C VAL A 208 -11.74 -20.25 -26.74
N VAL A 209 -12.26 -21.47 -26.73
CA VAL A 209 -11.63 -22.61 -27.40
C VAL A 209 -11.71 -22.30 -28.90
N GLU A 210 -10.58 -21.88 -29.47
CA GLU A 210 -10.45 -21.69 -30.91
C GLU A 210 -10.68 -23.04 -31.58
N ARG A 211 -11.89 -23.23 -32.11
CA ARG A 211 -12.31 -24.45 -32.81
C ARG A 211 -11.53 -24.49 -34.13
N LYS A 212 -10.37 -25.13 -34.11
CA LYS A 212 -9.53 -25.45 -35.28
C LYS A 212 -10.45 -26.00 -36.37
N GLY A 213 -10.62 -25.23 -37.44
CA GLY A 213 -11.56 -25.54 -38.52
C GLY A 213 -11.26 -26.92 -39.11
N SER A 214 -12.31 -27.74 -39.23
CA SER A 214 -12.25 -28.93 -40.07
C SER A 214 -11.97 -28.50 -41.52
N PRO A 215 -11.02 -29.12 -42.23
CA PRO A 215 -10.87 -28.91 -43.65
C PRO A 215 -12.08 -29.52 -44.37
N ALA A 216 -12.76 -28.70 -45.19
CA ALA A 216 -13.74 -29.18 -46.14
C ALA A 216 -13.04 -29.96 -47.26
N MET A 217 -13.66 -31.07 -47.67
CA MET A 217 -13.28 -31.86 -48.85
C MET A 217 -13.36 -31.00 -50.12
N SER A 218 -12.36 -31.15 -50.99
CA SER A 218 -12.55 -31.26 -52.44
C SER A 218 -11.41 -32.03 -53.06
#